data_AF-A0A949AHL8-F1
#
_entry.id   AF-A0A949AHL8-F1
#
_cell.length_a   1.000
_cell.length_b   1.000
_cell.length_c   1.000
_cell.angle_alpha   90.00
_cell.angle_beta   90.00
_cell.angle_gamma   90.00
#
_symmetry.space_group_name_H-M   'P 1'
#
loop_
_entity.id
_entity.type
_entity.pdbx_description
1 polymer ?
#
loop_
_entity_poly.entity_id
_entity_poly.type
_entity_poly.pdbx_seq_one_letter_code
_entity_poly.pdbx_strand_id
1 'polypeptide(L)'
;CLKRNAVFAPAVLSLFLMFVFAQSSLMGEANVTPHSAFQRFANTIKEDPNGPVAVAVGSNDIHEKEFQVYFDEKVIKAANDSESETGAMLFKFFNDNDKAYCLLTEEDFKKALNSVGLESLRIVQNEYIFRRRMYIDKGFFIGLLQFDDNKVRDYLMEKVVLVRKDKNA
;
A
#
# COMPACT_ATOMS: atom_id res chain seq x y z
N CYS A 1 27.11 -38.56 5.47
CA CYS A 1 27.65 -37.19 5.70
C CYS A 1 27.66 -36.41 4.39
N LEU A 2 26.70 -35.51 4.18
CA LEU A 2 26.74 -34.57 3.07
C LEU A 2 27.95 -33.64 3.28
N LYS A 3 28.95 -33.69 2.38
CA LYS A 3 30.08 -32.75 2.36
C LYS A 3 29.50 -31.35 2.20
N ARG A 4 29.54 -30.53 3.26
CA ARG A 4 29.28 -29.09 3.19
C ARG A 4 30.41 -28.48 2.37
N ASN A 5 30.19 -28.28 1.07
CA ASN A 5 31.08 -27.48 0.24
C ASN A 5 31.09 -26.07 0.80
N ALA A 6 32.19 -25.70 1.47
CA ALA A 6 32.37 -24.41 2.16
C ALA A 6 32.22 -23.19 1.22
N VAL A 7 32.29 -23.41 -0.10
CA VAL A 7 32.14 -22.39 -1.14
C VAL A 7 30.68 -22.20 -1.59
N PHE A 8 29.80 -23.18 -1.36
CA PHE A 8 28.42 -23.13 -1.86
C PHE A 8 27.55 -22.12 -1.10
N ALA A 9 27.64 -22.10 0.24
CA ALA A 9 26.85 -21.17 1.05
C ALA A 9 27.23 -19.69 0.82
N PRO A 10 28.52 -19.31 0.75
CA PRO A 10 28.93 -17.95 0.38
C PRO A 10 28.51 -17.54 -1.03
N ALA A 11 28.58 -18.46 -2.00
CA ALA A 11 28.18 -18.18 -3.38
C ALA A 11 26.67 -17.95 -3.50
N VAL A 12 25.84 -18.78 -2.85
CA VAL A 12 24.38 -18.60 -2.80
C VAL A 12 24.01 -17.30 -2.09
N LEU A 13 24.69 -16.97 -0.98
CA LEU A 13 24.47 -15.72 -0.27
C LEU A 13 24.87 -14.50 -1.13
N SER A 14 25.99 -14.57 -1.85
CA SER A 14 26.45 -13.49 -2.72
C SER A 14 25.51 -13.27 -3.90
N LEU A 15 25.01 -14.36 -4.50
CA LEU A 15 24.02 -14.29 -5.57
C LEU A 15 22.69 -13.71 -5.05
N PHE A 16 22.27 -14.10 -3.85
CA PHE A 16 21.09 -13.56 -3.18
C PHE A 16 21.25 -12.06 -2.91
N LEU A 17 22.39 -11.63 -2.37
CA LEU A 17 22.66 -10.22 -2.11
C LEU A 17 22.68 -9.40 -3.41
N MET A 18 23.35 -9.87 -4.46
CA MET A 18 23.34 -9.21 -5.77
C MET A 18 21.92 -9.08 -6.33
N PHE A 19 21.11 -10.13 -6.19
CA PHE A 19 19.70 -10.09 -6.61
C PHE A 19 18.90 -9.04 -5.80
N VAL A 20 19.06 -8.99 -4.47
CA VAL A 20 18.39 -8.01 -3.61
C VAL A 20 18.77 -6.57 -3.95
N PHE A 21 20.06 -6.30 -4.19
CA PHE A 21 20.54 -4.97 -4.55
C PHE A 21 20.11 -4.56 -5.97
N ALA A 22 20.16 -5.47 -6.94
CA ALA A 22 19.70 -5.21 -8.30
C ALA A 22 18.19 -4.90 -8.33
N GLN A 23 17.38 -5.66 -7.59
CA GLN A 23 15.94 -5.42 -7.45
C GLN A 23 15.69 -4.05 -6.81
N SER A 24 16.41 -3.70 -5.75
CA SER A 24 16.25 -2.41 -5.06
C SER A 24 16.61 -1.22 -5.96
N SER A 25 17.66 -1.33 -6.77
CA SER A 25 18.06 -0.30 -7.75
C SER A 25 17.04 -0.14 -8.87
N LEU A 26 16.62 -1.26 -9.48
CA LEU A 26 15.58 -1.27 -10.51
C LEU A 26 14.24 -0.71 -10.00
N MET A 27 13.90 -0.96 -8.74
CA MET A 27 12.67 -0.45 -8.11
C MET A 27 12.71 1.05 -7.84
N GLY A 28 13.89 1.58 -7.48
CA GLY A 28 14.13 3.01 -7.37
C GLY A 28 13.97 3.71 -8.71
N GLU A 29 14.56 3.15 -9.77
CA GLU A 29 14.44 3.65 -11.14
C GLU A 29 13.01 3.54 -11.70
N ALA A 30 12.26 2.51 -11.30
CA ALA A 30 10.88 2.32 -11.73
C ALA A 30 9.84 3.15 -10.94
N ASN A 31 10.25 3.95 -9.93
CA ASN A 31 9.36 4.73 -9.04
C ASN A 31 8.32 3.89 -8.27
N VAL A 32 8.69 2.68 -7.89
CA VAL A 32 7.80 1.66 -7.29
C VAL A 32 7.93 1.60 -5.76
N THR A 33 8.60 2.58 -5.16
CA THR A 33 8.81 2.67 -3.71
C THR A 33 7.56 3.17 -2.96
N PRO A 34 7.41 2.87 -1.65
CA PRO A 34 6.37 3.48 -0.83
C PRO A 34 6.42 5.01 -0.83
N HIS A 35 7.63 5.59 -0.82
CA HIS A 35 7.85 7.04 -0.86
C HIS A 35 7.26 7.66 -2.13
N SER A 36 7.66 7.14 -3.31
CA SER A 36 7.19 7.65 -4.60
C SER A 36 5.67 7.48 -4.77
N ALA A 37 5.10 6.37 -4.28
CA ALA A 37 3.64 6.18 -4.30
C ALA A 37 2.91 7.17 -3.37
N PHE A 38 3.37 7.38 -2.14
CA PHE A 38 2.77 8.35 -1.22
C PHE A 38 2.88 9.78 -1.74
N GLN A 39 3.99 10.12 -2.39
CA GLN A 39 4.14 11.41 -3.06
C GLN A 39 3.14 11.59 -4.21
N ARG A 40 2.90 10.55 -5.02
CA ARG A 40 1.87 10.59 -6.07
C ARG A 40 0.48 10.79 -5.50
N PHE A 41 0.11 10.03 -4.47
CA PHE A 41 -1.17 10.23 -3.78
C PHE A 41 -1.30 11.65 -3.21
N ALA A 42 -0.24 12.19 -2.62
CA ALA A 42 -0.24 13.56 -2.11
C ALA A 42 -0.46 14.60 -3.21
N ASN A 43 0.22 14.45 -4.35
CA ASN A 43 0.01 15.34 -5.49
C ASN A 43 -1.43 15.27 -6.01
N THR A 44 -2.00 14.07 -6.14
CA THR A 44 -3.40 13.90 -6.57
C THR A 44 -4.40 14.58 -5.64
N ILE A 45 -4.16 14.59 -4.32
CA ILE A 45 -5.01 15.31 -3.38
C ILE A 45 -4.79 16.83 -3.46
N LYS A 46 -3.54 17.30 -3.59
CA LYS A 46 -3.22 18.74 -3.70
C LYS A 46 -3.75 19.36 -5.00
N GLU A 47 -3.83 18.58 -6.07
CA GLU A 47 -4.38 18.99 -7.37
C GLU A 47 -5.91 18.92 -7.43
N ASP A 48 -6.60 18.54 -6.35
CA ASP A 48 -8.05 18.43 -6.33
C ASP A 48 -8.72 19.80 -6.58
N PRO A 49 -9.47 19.97 -7.68
CA PRO A 49 -10.10 21.24 -8.01
C PRO A 49 -11.24 21.63 -7.07
N ASN A 50 -11.67 20.73 -6.16
CA ASN A 50 -12.87 20.91 -5.35
C ASN A 50 -12.64 21.58 -3.97
N GLY A 51 -11.44 22.07 -3.66
CA GLY A 51 -11.15 22.84 -2.43
C GLY A 51 -10.67 21.98 -1.26
N PRO A 52 -10.64 22.52 -0.02
CA PRO A 52 -9.97 21.88 1.13
C PRO A 52 -10.58 20.52 1.46
N VAL A 53 -9.73 19.51 1.65
CA VAL A 53 -10.13 18.10 1.81
C VAL A 53 -9.48 17.47 3.04
N ALA A 54 -10.27 16.80 3.87
CA ALA A 54 -9.74 16.03 4.99
C ALA A 54 -9.07 14.74 4.51
N VAL A 55 -7.95 14.35 5.12
CA VAL A 55 -7.17 13.17 4.74
C VAL A 55 -7.03 12.20 5.90
N ALA A 56 -7.39 10.95 5.67
CA ALA A 56 -7.20 9.87 6.63
C ALA A 56 -6.41 8.69 6.08
N VAL A 57 -5.89 7.88 7.00
CA VAL A 57 -5.32 6.56 6.73
C VAL A 57 -6.23 5.51 7.38
N GLY A 58 -6.81 4.66 6.55
CA GLY A 58 -7.79 3.66 6.96
C GLY A 58 -7.26 2.23 7.07
N SER A 59 -5.97 2.03 6.80
CA SER A 59 -5.32 0.72 6.94
C SER A 59 -4.39 0.69 8.14
N ASN A 60 -4.37 -0.43 8.87
CA ASN A 60 -3.45 -0.63 9.99
C ASN A 60 -2.00 -0.72 9.54
N ASP A 61 -1.78 -1.28 8.35
CA ASP A 61 -0.45 -1.45 7.79
C ASP A 61 0.12 -0.12 7.32
N ILE A 62 -0.70 0.92 7.16
CA ILE A 62 -0.26 2.27 6.81
C ILE A 62 -0.16 3.13 8.08
N HIS A 63 1.03 3.67 8.34
CA HIS A 63 1.22 4.61 9.44
C HIS A 63 0.99 6.04 8.97
N GLU A 64 0.17 6.81 9.70
CA GLU A 64 -0.11 8.21 9.39
C GLU A 64 1.18 9.05 9.24
N LYS A 65 2.20 8.79 10.06
CA LYS A 65 3.49 9.51 10.02
C LYS A 65 4.22 9.34 8.69
N GLU A 66 4.07 8.19 8.04
CA GLU A 66 4.65 7.98 6.71
C GLU A 66 4.00 8.90 5.69
N PHE A 67 2.70 9.19 5.85
CA PHE A 67 1.94 10.02 4.94
C PHE A 67 2.00 11.52 5.28
N GLN A 68 2.04 11.87 6.58
CA GLN A 68 2.10 13.26 7.07
C GLN A 68 3.28 14.06 6.49
N VAL A 69 4.39 13.41 6.16
CA VAL A 69 5.57 14.07 5.57
C VAL A 69 5.24 14.73 4.22
N TYR A 70 4.22 14.26 3.50
CA TYR A 70 3.87 14.77 2.17
C TYR A 70 2.72 15.78 2.19
N PHE A 71 2.03 15.93 3.33
CA PHE A 71 0.87 16.80 3.48
C PHE A 71 1.19 17.97 4.40
N ASP A 72 0.82 19.16 3.95
CA ASP A 72 0.84 20.36 4.79
C ASP A 72 -0.37 20.39 5.76
N GLU A 73 -1.28 19.42 5.62
CA GLU A 73 -2.46 19.22 6.46
C GLU A 73 -2.33 18.00 7.39
N LYS A 74 -3.11 18.01 8.47
CA LYS A 74 -3.10 16.91 9.45
C LYS A 74 -3.78 15.66 8.88
N VAL A 75 -2.99 14.60 8.66
CA VAL A 75 -3.49 13.26 8.36
C VAL A 75 -3.98 12.57 9.63
N ILE A 76 -5.17 11.98 9.59
CA ILE A 76 -5.81 11.28 10.73
C ILE A 76 -5.76 9.76 10.51
N LYS A 77 -5.21 8.98 11.44
CA LYS A 77 -5.42 7.52 11.43
C LYS A 77 -6.85 7.16 11.81
N ALA A 78 -7.57 6.53 10.88
CA ALA A 78 -8.92 5.99 11.01
C ALA A 78 -8.92 4.45 11.04
N ALA A 79 -7.77 3.83 11.29
CA ALA A 79 -7.57 2.39 11.46
C ALA A 79 -7.15 2.06 12.88
N ASN A 80 -7.65 0.94 13.42
CA ASN A 80 -7.28 0.41 14.73
C ASN A 80 -7.11 -1.10 14.71
N ASP A 81 -6.53 -1.69 15.76
CA ASP A 81 -6.19 -3.12 15.85
C ASP A 81 -7.37 -4.08 15.60
N SER A 82 -8.61 -3.60 15.75
CA SER A 82 -9.85 -4.32 15.45
C SER A 82 -10.48 -3.86 14.12
N GLU A 83 -10.88 -4.81 13.28
CA GLU A 83 -11.58 -4.54 12.00
C GLU A 83 -12.91 -3.79 12.22
N SER A 84 -13.69 -4.18 13.22
CA SER A 84 -14.97 -3.52 13.54
C SER A 84 -14.77 -2.07 13.99
N GLU A 85 -13.69 -1.80 14.72
CA GLU A 85 -13.38 -0.44 15.17
C GLU A 85 -12.89 0.41 14.00
N THR A 86 -12.05 -0.15 13.13
CA THR A 86 -11.61 0.50 11.89
C THR A 86 -12.80 0.90 11.02
N GLY A 87 -13.76 -0.01 10.81
CA GLY A 87 -14.99 0.32 10.08
C GLY A 87 -15.79 1.47 10.71
N ALA A 88 -15.95 1.47 12.03
CA ALA A 88 -16.66 2.52 12.75
C ALA A 88 -15.92 3.88 12.69
N MET A 89 -14.60 3.89 12.80
CA MET A 89 -13.78 5.10 12.70
C MET A 89 -13.79 5.67 11.29
N LEU A 90 -13.69 4.82 10.26
CA LEU A 90 -13.85 5.22 8.86
C LEU A 90 -15.22 5.81 8.61
N PHE A 91 -16.29 5.15 9.06
CA PHE A 91 -17.65 5.65 8.91
C PHE A 91 -17.83 7.02 9.57
N LYS A 92 -17.32 7.17 10.81
CA LYS A 92 -17.36 8.46 11.52
C LYS A 92 -16.57 9.54 10.76
N PHE A 93 -15.34 9.26 10.37
CA PHE A 93 -14.50 10.19 9.61
C PHE A 93 -15.20 10.68 8.33
N PHE A 94 -15.80 9.75 7.60
CA PHE A 94 -16.55 10.05 6.39
C PHE A 94 -17.85 10.82 6.62
N ASN A 95 -18.47 10.72 7.80
CA ASN A 95 -19.67 11.49 8.12
C ASN A 95 -19.35 12.90 8.63
N ASP A 96 -18.24 13.05 9.34
CA ASP A 96 -17.80 14.33 9.89
C ASP A 96 -17.23 15.26 8.80
N ASN A 97 -16.87 14.73 7.63
CA ASN A 97 -16.24 15.47 6.54
C ASN A 97 -17.02 15.34 5.23
N ASP A 98 -17.45 16.48 4.66
CA ASP A 98 -18.23 16.52 3.41
C ASP A 98 -17.43 16.09 2.17
N LYS A 99 -16.11 16.31 2.20
CA LYS A 99 -15.12 15.84 1.22
C LYS A 99 -13.95 15.24 1.99
N ALA A 100 -13.68 13.97 1.75
CA ALA A 100 -12.63 13.28 2.49
C ALA A 100 -11.91 12.25 1.62
N TYR A 101 -10.58 12.25 1.72
CA TYR A 101 -9.73 11.20 1.18
C TYR A 101 -9.36 10.19 2.25
N CYS A 102 -9.30 8.92 1.89
CA CYS A 102 -8.80 7.87 2.75
C CYS A 102 -7.86 6.95 1.97
N LEU A 103 -6.70 6.68 2.56
CA LEU A 103 -5.71 5.74 2.01
C LEU A 103 -5.87 4.37 2.68
N LEU A 104 -6.05 3.33 1.88
CA LEU A 104 -6.36 1.96 2.32
C LEU A 104 -5.51 0.95 1.53
N THR A 105 -5.22 -0.22 2.09
CA THR A 105 -4.80 -1.36 1.28
C THR A 105 -6.00 -1.87 0.48
N GLU A 106 -5.77 -2.57 -0.63
CA GLU A 106 -6.88 -3.13 -1.41
C GLU A 106 -7.70 -4.13 -0.59
N GLU A 107 -7.06 -4.87 0.32
CA GLU A 107 -7.73 -5.79 1.23
C GLU A 107 -8.66 -5.03 2.20
N ASP A 108 -8.14 -4.01 2.89
CA ASP A 108 -8.93 -3.22 3.84
C ASP A 108 -10.04 -2.45 3.13
N PHE A 109 -9.80 -1.96 1.92
CA PHE A 109 -10.83 -1.33 1.11
C PHE A 109 -11.96 -2.31 0.79
N LYS A 110 -11.65 -3.52 0.29
CA LYS A 110 -12.66 -4.57 0.01
C LYS A 110 -13.46 -4.93 1.26
N LYS A 111 -12.84 -4.94 2.44
CA LYS A 111 -13.53 -5.16 3.72
C LYS A 111 -14.43 -3.98 4.08
N ALA A 112 -13.92 -2.75 4.01
CA ALA A 112 -14.64 -1.53 4.33
C ALA A 112 -15.87 -1.29 3.42
N LEU A 113 -15.81 -1.74 2.16
CA LEU A 113 -16.94 -1.71 1.23
C LEU A 113 -18.19 -2.43 1.77
N ASN A 114 -18.01 -3.50 2.54
CA ASN A 114 -19.13 -4.25 3.12
C ASN A 114 -19.75 -3.54 4.33
N SER A 115 -19.05 -2.58 4.94
CA SER A 115 -19.44 -1.94 6.20
C SER A 115 -19.99 -0.51 6.04
N VAL A 116 -19.49 0.24 5.05
CA VAL A 116 -19.74 1.69 4.93
C VAL A 116 -20.82 2.03 3.88
N GLY A 117 -21.20 1.09 3.02
CA GLY A 117 -22.12 1.33 1.90
C GLY A 117 -21.41 1.95 0.70
N LEU A 118 -21.55 1.32 -0.46
CA LEU A 118 -20.78 1.59 -1.68
C LEU A 118 -21.03 2.95 -2.34
N GLU A 119 -22.23 3.52 -2.17
CA GLU A 119 -22.72 4.57 -3.07
C GLU A 119 -21.94 5.89 -2.95
N SER A 120 -21.29 6.14 -1.82
CA SER A 120 -20.59 7.41 -1.57
C SER A 120 -19.07 7.37 -1.79
N LEU A 121 -18.47 6.20 -2.05
CA LEU A 121 -17.02 6.03 -2.13
C LEU A 121 -16.54 5.81 -3.57
N ARG A 122 -15.69 6.71 -4.05
CA ARG A 122 -15.04 6.63 -5.36
C ARG A 122 -13.55 6.33 -5.20
N ILE A 123 -13.04 5.36 -5.95
CA ILE A 123 -11.59 5.16 -6.09
C ILE A 123 -11.05 6.28 -6.99
N VAL A 124 -10.09 7.06 -6.48
CA VAL A 124 -9.47 8.17 -7.21
C VAL A 124 -8.15 7.75 -7.82
N GLN A 125 -7.37 6.95 -7.10
CA GLN A 125 -6.09 6.43 -7.55
C GLN A 125 -5.81 5.07 -6.92
N ASN A 126 -5.04 4.24 -7.61
CA ASN A 126 -4.46 3.04 -7.06
C ASN A 126 -2.98 2.94 -7.45
N GLU A 127 -2.17 2.40 -6.54
CA GLU A 127 -0.74 2.24 -6.73
C GLU A 127 -0.29 0.91 -6.11
N TYR A 128 0.81 0.37 -6.60
CA TYR A 128 1.50 -0.72 -5.92
C TYR A 128 2.65 -0.14 -5.09
N ILE A 129 2.78 -0.61 -3.85
CA ILE A 129 3.90 -0.28 -2.96
C ILE A 129 4.60 -1.55 -2.47
N PHE A 130 5.91 -1.46 -2.30
CA PHE A 130 6.69 -2.57 -1.75
C PHE A 130 6.61 -2.55 -0.22
N ARG A 131 5.84 -3.46 0.39
CA ARG A 131 5.66 -3.51 1.86
C ARG A 131 5.85 -4.87 2.51
N ARG A 132 5.81 -5.97 1.75
CA ARG A 132 5.85 -7.29 2.37
C ARG A 132 7.25 -7.69 2.81
N ARG A 133 7.33 -8.13 4.07
CA ARG A 133 8.39 -9.02 4.56
C ARG A 133 8.46 -10.19 3.59
N MET A 134 9.58 -10.34 2.90
CA MET A 134 9.82 -11.49 2.02
C MET A 134 9.88 -12.77 2.87
N TYR A 135 8.74 -13.44 3.03
CA TYR A 135 8.72 -14.85 3.37
C TYR A 135 8.95 -15.60 2.07
N ILE A 136 10.22 -15.77 1.72
CA ILE A 136 10.61 -16.48 0.49
C ILE A 136 10.20 -17.94 0.64
N ASP A 137 9.02 -18.29 0.13
CA ASP A 137 8.53 -19.67 0.09
C ASP A 137 8.62 -20.26 -1.32
N LYS A 138 8.29 -21.55 -1.45
CA LYS A 138 8.29 -22.25 -2.75
C LYS A 138 7.30 -21.63 -3.75
N GLY A 139 6.24 -20.96 -3.28
CA GLY A 139 5.26 -20.29 -4.13
C GLY A 139 5.83 -19.08 -4.85
N PHE A 140 6.73 -18.32 -4.19
CA PHE A 140 7.45 -17.21 -4.81
C PHE A 140 8.27 -17.65 -6.03
N PHE A 141 9.10 -18.70 -5.88
CA PHE A 141 9.93 -19.21 -6.97
C PHE A 141 9.11 -19.80 -8.12
N ILE A 142 7.97 -20.44 -7.81
CA ILE A 142 7.05 -20.94 -8.83
C ILE A 142 6.40 -19.78 -9.58
N GLY A 143 5.94 -18.73 -8.89
CA GLY A 143 5.41 -17.52 -9.53
C GLY A 143 6.42 -16.87 -10.48
N LEU A 144 7.67 -16.73 -10.02
CA LEU A 144 8.77 -16.12 -10.77
C LEU A 144 9.19 -16.96 -12.01
N LEU A 145 8.98 -18.27 -11.98
CA LEU A 145 9.36 -19.20 -13.06
C LEU A 145 8.20 -19.58 -13.99
N GLN A 146 6.94 -19.47 -13.57
CA GLN A 146 5.79 -20.01 -14.31
C GLN A 146 4.72 -18.99 -14.70
N PHE A 147 4.63 -17.81 -14.08
CA PHE A 147 3.48 -16.92 -14.29
C PHE A 147 3.83 -15.45 -14.55
N ASP A 148 2.99 -14.89 -15.42
CA ASP A 148 2.81 -13.49 -15.82
C ASP A 148 3.14 -12.44 -14.73
N ASP A 149 3.74 -11.32 -15.16
CA ASP A 149 4.32 -10.26 -14.30
C ASP A 149 3.36 -9.78 -13.19
N ASN A 150 2.05 -9.79 -13.48
CA ASN A 150 1.03 -9.34 -12.54
C ASN A 150 0.98 -10.18 -11.25
N LYS A 151 1.14 -11.51 -11.31
CA LYS A 151 1.09 -12.37 -10.11
C LYS A 151 2.34 -12.23 -9.25
N VAL A 152 3.50 -12.07 -9.88
CA VAL A 152 4.77 -11.81 -9.18
C VAL A 152 4.72 -10.43 -8.53
N ARG A 153 4.17 -9.44 -9.23
CA ARG A 153 3.93 -8.10 -8.68
C ARG A 153 3.00 -8.16 -7.48
N ASP A 154 1.84 -8.81 -7.55
CA ASP A 154 0.90 -8.94 -6.42
C ASP A 154 1.49 -9.71 -5.22
N TYR A 155 2.50 -10.56 -5.45
CA TYR A 155 3.21 -11.26 -4.37
C TYR A 155 4.25 -10.37 -3.67
N LEU A 156 5.01 -9.61 -4.46
CA LEU A 156 6.09 -8.73 -3.99
C LEU A 156 5.56 -7.40 -3.45
N MET A 157 4.41 -6.98 -3.94
CA MET A 157 3.87 -5.65 -3.75
C MET A 157 2.48 -5.70 -3.16
N GLU A 158 2.22 -4.74 -2.29
CA GLU A 158 0.90 -4.49 -1.76
C GLU A 158 0.23 -3.40 -2.58
N LYS A 159 -1.03 -3.64 -2.97
CA LYS A 159 -1.81 -2.63 -3.67
C LYS A 159 -2.49 -1.71 -2.67
N VAL A 160 -2.28 -0.41 -2.84
CA VAL A 160 -2.87 0.65 -2.03
C VAL A 160 -3.80 1.49 -2.89
N VAL A 161 -4.93 1.85 -2.32
CA VAL A 161 -6.03 2.56 -2.95
C VAL A 161 -6.31 3.84 -2.19
N LEU A 162 -6.37 4.94 -2.94
CA LEU A 162 -6.85 6.22 -2.46
C LEU A 162 -8.32 6.34 -2.84
N VAL A 163 -9.17 6.41 -1.83
CA VAL A 163 -10.61 6.58 -2.00
C VAL A 163 -11.02 7.98 -1.59
N ARG A 164 -12.09 8.46 -2.20
CA ARG A 164 -12.72 9.74 -1.89
C ARG A 164 -14.18 9.51 -1.59
N LYS A 165 -14.65 10.17 -0.54
CA LYS A 165 -16.08 10.36 -0.30
C LYS A 165 -16.48 11.78 -0.71
N ASP A 166 -17.55 11.86 -1.48
CA ASP A 166 -18.28 13.09 -1.74
C ASP A 166 -19.70 12.94 -1.18
N LYS A 167 -20.13 13.85 -0.31
CA LYS A 167 -21.47 13.81 0.30
C LYS A 167 -22.64 13.90 -0.70
N ASN A 168 -22.36 14.34 -1.93
CA ASN A 168 -23.36 14.59 -2.98
C ASN A 168 -23.21 13.64 -4.19
N ALA A 169 -22.53 12.49 -4.04
CA ALA A 169 -22.42 11.47 -5.08
C ALA A 169 -23.60 10.49 -5.04
#